data_AF-K3WE11-F1
#
_entry.id   AF-K3WE11-F1
#
_cell.length_a   1.000
_cell.length_b   1.000
_cell.length_c   1.000
_cell.angle_alpha   90.00
_cell.angle_beta   90.00
_cell.angle_gamma   90.00
#
_symmetry.space_group_name_H-M   'P 1'
#
loop_
_entity.id
_entity.type
_entity.pdbx_description
1 polymer ?
#
loop_
_entity_poly.entity_id
_entity_poly.type
_entity_poly.pdbx_seq_one_letter_code
_entity_poly.pdbx_strand_id
1 'polypeptide(L)'
;MPRTANYSSTSTALKKNEYAVLKTTKTSTKDHVIVSTAKPQKEARTIIATAGRDEAVDECRRKVAKISHECRMRNVKYRDPHFDLSERKDFCLNGLRQQGEGLEGLTVPGAVRRVEDVYDHPQFIVDGIAASDIKQGGMGDCWFLAALATIANIPHLLESICVARDERTYCVLC
;
A
#
# COMPACT_ATOMS: atom_id res chain seq x y z
N MET A 1 28.26 -21.44 11.88
CA MET A 1 28.90 -21.12 10.58
C MET A 1 27.81 -20.59 9.64
N PRO A 2 27.59 -19.28 9.51
CA PRO A 2 26.69 -18.79 8.47
C PRO A 2 27.47 -18.59 7.17
N ARG A 3 26.94 -19.16 6.07
CA ARG A 3 27.43 -18.99 4.71
C ARG A 3 27.13 -17.57 4.22
N THR A 4 28.16 -16.90 3.71
CA THR A 4 28.04 -15.63 2.99
C THR A 4 27.38 -15.87 1.62
N ALA A 5 26.26 -15.21 1.34
CA ALA A 5 25.69 -15.12 0.00
C ALA A 5 25.78 -13.66 -0.48
N ASN A 6 26.66 -13.43 -1.45
CA ASN A 6 26.79 -12.15 -2.15
C ASN A 6 25.59 -11.98 -3.09
N TYR A 7 24.82 -10.91 -2.94
CA TYR A 7 23.76 -10.56 -3.90
C TYR A 7 24.24 -9.42 -4.80
N SER A 8 24.50 -9.77 -6.07
CA SER A 8 24.83 -8.83 -7.15
C SER A 8 23.54 -8.33 -7.78
N SER A 9 23.35 -7.01 -7.84
CA SER A 9 22.19 -6.39 -8.47
C SER A 9 22.28 -6.50 -9.99
N THR A 10 21.48 -7.38 -10.60
CA THR A 10 21.24 -7.36 -12.05
C THR A 10 19.87 -6.78 -12.34
N SER A 11 19.87 -5.58 -12.93
CA SER A 11 18.69 -4.93 -13.51
C SER A 11 18.34 -5.63 -14.81
N THR A 12 17.17 -6.27 -14.88
CA THR A 12 16.64 -6.84 -16.11
C THR A 12 15.44 -6.01 -16.56
N ALA A 13 15.62 -5.27 -17.65
CA ALA A 13 14.59 -4.46 -18.28
C ALA A 13 13.46 -5.34 -18.86
N LEU A 14 12.22 -5.07 -18.48
CA LEU A 14 11.03 -5.72 -19.04
C LEU A 14 10.58 -4.98 -20.32
N LYS A 15 10.47 -5.74 -21.42
CA LYS A 15 10.02 -5.27 -22.74
C LYS A 15 8.50 -5.01 -22.74
N LYS A 16 8.08 -3.93 -23.40
CA LYS A 16 6.67 -3.55 -23.60
C LYS A 16 6.01 -4.48 -24.63
N ASN A 17 4.89 -5.10 -24.28
CA ASN A 17 4.07 -5.86 -25.22
C ASN A 17 3.16 -4.91 -26.01
N GLU A 18 3.27 -5.03 -27.33
CA GLU A 18 2.48 -4.35 -28.35
C GLU A 18 1.28 -5.25 -28.72
N TYR A 19 0.05 -4.72 -28.64
CA TYR A 19 -1.15 -5.46 -29.06
C TYR A 19 -1.84 -4.70 -30.21
N ALA A 20 -2.06 -5.43 -31.31
CA ALA A 20 -2.58 -4.94 -32.58
C ALA A 20 -4.07 -4.56 -32.51
N VAL A 21 -4.42 -3.43 -33.14
CA VAL A 21 -5.80 -2.95 -33.31
C VAL A 21 -6.43 -3.63 -34.53
N LEU A 22 -7.37 -4.55 -34.29
CA LEU A 22 -8.22 -5.12 -35.34
C LEU A 22 -9.26 -4.08 -35.79
N LYS A 23 -9.24 -3.70 -37.07
CA LYS A 23 -10.26 -2.83 -37.70
C LYS A 23 -11.29 -3.71 -38.41
N THR A 24 -12.55 -3.64 -38.01
CA THR A 24 -13.67 -4.31 -38.71
C THR A 24 -14.41 -3.32 -39.62
N THR A 25 -14.41 -3.61 -40.91
CA THR A 25 -15.20 -2.96 -41.97
C THR A 25 -16.67 -3.37 -41.88
N LYS A 26 -17.61 -2.43 -42.03
CA LYS A 26 -19.06 -2.69 -42.10
C LYS A 26 -19.53 -2.73 -43.55
N THR A 27 -20.24 -3.80 -43.94
CA THR A 27 -21.02 -3.87 -45.18
C THR A 27 -22.51 -3.98 -44.81
N SER A 28 -23.33 -3.13 -45.42
CA SER A 28 -24.77 -2.92 -45.20
C SER A 28 -25.64 -4.02 -45.83
N THR A 29 -26.75 -4.43 -45.19
CA THR A 29 -28.11 -4.28 -45.77
C THR A 29 -29.28 -4.74 -44.86
N LYS A 30 -30.31 -3.88 -44.79
CA LYS A 30 -31.79 -4.08 -44.69
C LYS A 30 -32.49 -4.35 -43.33
N ASP A 31 -32.99 -3.24 -42.77
CA ASP A 31 -34.36 -2.88 -42.36
C ASP A 31 -35.26 -3.83 -41.56
N HIS A 32 -35.36 -3.56 -40.25
CA HIS A 32 -36.61 -3.63 -39.50
C HIS A 32 -36.61 -2.52 -38.42
N VAL A 33 -37.50 -1.53 -38.53
CA VAL A 33 -37.54 -0.37 -37.62
C VAL A 33 -38.34 -0.74 -36.36
N ILE A 34 -37.64 -1.02 -35.27
CA ILE A 34 -38.22 -1.06 -33.91
C ILE A 34 -37.80 0.24 -33.22
N VAL A 35 -38.73 1.17 -33.03
CA VAL A 35 -38.47 2.40 -32.27
C VAL A 35 -38.53 2.07 -30.78
N SER A 36 -37.38 1.65 -30.24
CA SER A 36 -37.13 1.64 -28.79
C SER A 36 -36.54 2.99 -28.40
N THR A 37 -37.24 3.74 -27.55
CA THR A 37 -36.70 4.95 -26.92
C THR A 37 -35.67 4.56 -25.87
N ALA A 38 -34.44 4.30 -26.33
CA ALA A 38 -33.30 4.05 -25.45
C ALA A 38 -32.93 5.33 -24.70
N LYS A 39 -33.09 5.30 -23.37
CA LYS A 39 -32.52 6.33 -22.48
C LYS A 39 -31.00 6.39 -22.73
N PRO A 40 -30.39 7.58 -22.80
CA PRO A 40 -28.96 7.69 -23.04
C PRO A 40 -28.21 6.97 -21.91
N GLN A 41 -27.58 5.85 -22.24
CA GLN A 41 -26.66 5.18 -21.34
C GLN A 41 -25.51 6.14 -21.10
N LYS A 42 -25.44 6.68 -19.89
CA LYS A 42 -24.30 7.49 -19.45
C LYS A 42 -23.11 6.55 -19.46
N GLU A 43 -22.24 6.68 -20.46
CA GLU A 43 -21.00 5.91 -20.52
C GLU A 43 -20.25 6.11 -19.20
N ALA A 44 -20.12 5.04 -18.43
CA ALA A 44 -19.25 5.02 -17.27
C ALA A 44 -17.84 5.24 -17.82
N ARG A 45 -17.34 6.47 -17.67
CA ARG A 45 -15.96 6.80 -17.97
C ARG A 45 -15.09 6.08 -16.95
N THR A 46 -14.68 4.86 -17.30
CA THR A 46 -13.57 4.20 -16.63
C THR A 46 -12.32 4.99 -17.02
N ILE A 47 -11.94 5.97 -16.19
CA ILE A 47 -10.62 6.56 -16.28
C ILE A 47 -9.65 5.40 -16.07
N ILE A 48 -8.84 5.09 -17.08
CA ILE A 48 -7.77 4.13 -16.92
C ILE A 48 -6.82 4.74 -15.89
N ALA A 49 -6.92 4.28 -14.65
CA ALA A 49 -6.28 4.85 -13.47
C ALA A 49 -4.75 4.66 -13.44
N THR A 50 -4.12 4.41 -14.59
CA THR A 50 -2.69 4.17 -14.70
C THR A 50 -1.90 5.47 -14.57
N ALA A 51 -2.26 6.52 -15.29
CA ALA A 51 -1.51 7.78 -15.29
C ALA A 51 -1.48 8.46 -13.91
N GLY A 52 -2.64 8.56 -13.23
CA GLY A 52 -2.71 9.14 -11.89
C GLY A 52 -2.01 8.28 -10.83
N ARG A 53 -2.03 6.96 -10.99
CA ARG A 53 -1.26 6.06 -10.13
C ARG A 53 0.23 6.27 -10.33
N ASP A 54 0.71 6.30 -11.58
CA ASP A 54 2.14 6.45 -11.89
C ASP A 54 2.68 7.79 -11.35
N GLU A 55 1.92 8.87 -11.52
CA GLU A 55 2.27 10.19 -10.94
C GLU A 55 2.36 10.13 -9.41
N ALA A 56 1.39 9.49 -8.74
CA ALA A 56 1.41 9.33 -7.29
C ALA A 56 2.61 8.48 -6.82
N VAL A 57 2.96 7.43 -7.58
CA VAL A 57 4.14 6.60 -7.30
C VAL A 57 5.41 7.43 -7.39
N ASP A 58 5.59 8.20 -8.45
CA ASP A 58 6.77 9.03 -8.66
C ASP A 58 6.89 10.13 -7.61
N GLU A 59 5.77 10.77 -7.28
CA GLU A 59 5.72 11.74 -6.19
C GLU A 59 6.12 11.10 -4.87
N CYS A 60 5.64 9.89 -4.57
CA CYS A 60 5.98 9.24 -3.32
C CYS A 60 7.45 8.84 -3.24
N ARG A 61 8.00 8.27 -4.32
CA ARG A 61 9.45 7.99 -4.42
C ARG A 61 10.29 9.23 -4.14
N ARG A 62 9.92 10.37 -4.73
CA ARG A 62 10.62 11.65 -4.51
C ARG A 62 10.52 12.14 -3.07
N LYS A 63 9.34 12.03 -2.45
CA LYS A 63 9.13 12.42 -1.04
C LYS A 63 9.96 11.55 -0.10
N VAL A 64 9.89 10.22 -0.25
CA VAL A 64 10.65 9.27 0.58
C VAL A 64 12.15 9.52 0.45
N ALA A 65 12.67 9.73 -0.77
CA ALA A 65 14.07 10.01 -1.00
C ALA A 65 14.52 11.33 -0.32
N LYS A 66 13.71 12.39 -0.45
CA LYS A 66 13.99 13.68 0.20
C LYS A 66 14.01 13.57 1.72
N ILE A 67 12.97 12.99 2.31
CA ILE A 67 12.86 12.83 3.77
C ILE A 67 14.02 12.01 4.31
N SER A 68 14.34 10.89 3.65
CA SER A 68 15.43 10.01 4.06
C SER A 68 16.79 10.70 3.99
N HIS A 69 17.01 11.54 2.97
CA HIS A 69 18.21 12.37 2.88
C HIS A 69 18.30 13.36 4.05
N GLU A 70 17.23 14.11 4.34
CA GLU A 70 17.19 15.10 5.42
C GLU A 70 17.40 14.45 6.80
N CYS A 71 16.76 13.30 7.05
CA CYS A 71 16.92 12.54 8.29
C CYS A 71 18.37 12.06 8.49
N ARG A 72 19.01 11.53 7.44
CA ARG A 72 20.44 11.15 7.48
C ARG A 72 21.35 12.32 7.76
N MET A 73 21.15 13.43 7.05
CA MET A 73 21.97 14.64 7.22
C MET A 73 21.90 15.20 8.64
N ARG A 74 20.75 15.07 9.29
CA ARG A 74 20.52 15.55 10.65
C ARG A 74 20.81 14.51 11.73
N ASN A 75 21.13 13.27 11.35
CA ASN A 75 21.25 12.13 12.25
C ASN A 75 20.04 11.96 13.18
N VAL A 76 18.83 12.09 12.61
CA VAL A 76 17.56 11.93 13.33
C VAL A 76 16.68 10.90 12.64
N LYS A 77 15.86 10.20 13.42
CA LYS A 77 14.83 9.29 12.89
C LYS A 77 13.61 10.10 12.44
N TYR A 78 12.95 9.65 11.37
CA TYR A 78 11.74 10.31 10.90
C TYR A 78 10.63 10.28 11.97
N ARG A 79 9.87 11.38 12.03
CA ARG A 79 8.64 11.55 12.81
C ARG A 79 7.63 12.21 11.90
N ASP A 80 6.43 11.64 11.81
CA ASP A 80 5.35 12.20 11.01
C ASP A 80 4.72 13.40 11.74
N PRO A 81 4.85 14.65 11.24
CA PRO A 81 4.27 15.82 11.88
C PRO A 81 2.74 15.76 11.96
N HIS A 82 2.11 15.05 11.03
CA HIS A 82 0.66 14.89 10.95
C HIS A 82 0.17 13.65 11.72
N PHE A 83 1.07 12.72 12.08
CA PHE A 83 0.74 11.47 12.78
C PHE A 83 1.76 11.08 13.88
N ASP A 84 2.18 12.02 14.73
CA ASP A 84 3.02 11.68 15.91
C ASP A 84 2.18 11.20 17.11
N LEU A 85 2.15 9.87 17.31
CA LEU A 85 1.46 9.22 18.43
C LEU A 85 2.17 9.39 19.79
N SER A 86 3.45 9.80 19.80
CA SER A 86 4.18 10.02 21.05
C SER A 86 3.79 11.33 21.73
N GLU A 87 3.42 12.34 20.93
CA GLU A 87 2.93 13.63 21.40
C GLU A 87 1.40 13.66 21.53
N ARG A 88 0.67 12.90 20.68
CA ARG A 88 -0.79 12.85 20.68
C ARG A 88 -1.31 11.46 21.05
N LYS A 89 -1.26 11.12 22.34
CA LYS A 89 -1.63 9.79 22.86
C LYS A 89 -3.10 9.41 22.66
N ASP A 90 -3.99 10.41 22.60
CA ASP A 90 -5.42 10.19 22.41
C ASP A 90 -5.81 10.10 20.92
N PHE A 91 -4.87 10.43 20.02
CA PHE A 91 -5.09 10.34 18.57
C PHE A 91 -5.23 8.88 18.18
N CYS A 92 -6.33 8.53 17.51
CA CYS A 92 -6.70 7.16 17.14
C CYS A 92 -7.05 6.20 18.29
N LEU A 93 -7.00 6.63 19.56
CA LEU A 93 -7.49 5.83 20.70
C LEU A 93 -9.02 5.73 20.75
N ASN A 94 -9.63 6.75 20.16
CA ASN A 94 -11.00 7.19 20.36
C ASN A 94 -11.73 7.02 19.03
N GLY A 95 -12.41 5.88 18.85
CA GLY A 95 -13.17 5.58 17.63
C GLY A 95 -14.41 6.48 17.46
N LEU A 96 -15.01 6.50 16.26
CA LEU A 96 -16.20 7.31 15.98
C LEU A 96 -17.43 6.93 16.85
N ARG A 97 -17.47 5.72 17.44
CA ARG A 97 -18.55 5.21 18.31
C ARG A 97 -18.23 5.36 19.80
N GLN A 98 -17.84 6.56 20.21
CA GLN A 98 -17.38 6.84 21.59
C GLN A 98 -18.48 6.95 22.65
N GLN A 99 -19.74 6.64 22.35
CA GLN A 99 -20.77 6.54 23.37
C GLN A 99 -20.96 5.09 23.79
N GLY A 100 -20.06 4.61 24.65
CA GLY A 100 -20.30 3.52 25.62
C GLY A 100 -20.60 2.11 25.10
N GLU A 101 -20.88 1.92 23.82
CA GLU A 101 -21.30 0.61 23.28
C GLU A 101 -20.24 0.03 22.34
N GLY A 102 -19.70 -1.13 22.70
CA GLY A 102 -18.73 -1.88 21.90
C GLY A 102 -17.25 -1.72 22.30
N LEU A 103 -16.96 -1.12 23.46
CA LEU A 103 -15.61 -1.07 24.05
C LEU A 103 -15.29 -2.27 24.97
N GLU A 104 -16.24 -3.19 25.18
CA GLU A 104 -15.99 -4.41 25.94
C GLU A 104 -14.93 -5.26 25.25
N GLY A 105 -13.79 -5.45 25.93
CA GLY A 105 -12.68 -6.28 25.46
C GLY A 105 -11.54 -5.54 24.75
N LEU A 106 -11.62 -4.23 24.53
CA LEU A 106 -10.49 -3.46 24.01
C LEU A 106 -9.53 -3.06 25.14
N THR A 107 -8.28 -3.50 25.04
CA THR A 107 -7.20 -3.07 25.95
C THR A 107 -6.77 -1.65 25.62
N VAL A 108 -6.69 -0.79 26.64
CA VAL A 108 -6.09 0.54 26.49
C VAL A 108 -4.61 0.39 26.11
N PRO A 109 -4.13 1.02 25.02
CA PRO A 109 -2.72 0.99 24.64
C PRO A 109 -1.80 1.48 25.75
N GLY A 110 -0.78 0.69 26.08
CA GLY A 110 0.14 1.00 27.17
C GLY A 110 1.22 2.03 26.81
N ALA A 111 1.79 1.95 25.60
CA ALA A 111 2.85 2.86 25.14
C ALA A 111 3.01 2.81 23.62
N VAL A 112 3.64 3.86 23.06
CA VAL A 112 4.10 3.91 21.66
C VAL A 112 5.59 3.60 21.63
N ARG A 113 6.00 2.64 20.80
CA ARG A 113 7.39 2.18 20.65
C ARG A 113 7.73 2.02 19.18
N ARG A 114 8.99 2.23 18.82
CA ARG A 114 9.50 1.91 17.48
C ARG A 114 9.84 0.42 17.40
N VAL A 115 9.95 -0.13 16.19
CA VAL A 115 10.22 -1.56 15.98
C VAL A 115 11.57 -1.95 16.60
N GLU A 116 12.59 -1.10 16.46
CA GLU A 116 13.91 -1.30 17.07
C GLU A 116 13.93 -1.18 18.60
N ASP A 117 12.88 -0.62 19.22
CA ASP A 117 12.76 -0.61 20.68
C ASP A 117 12.18 -1.93 21.22
N VAL A 118 11.73 -2.82 20.33
CA VAL A 118 11.08 -4.11 20.63
C VAL A 118 11.94 -5.29 20.18
N TYR A 119 12.71 -5.14 19.09
CA TYR A 119 13.54 -6.20 18.50
C TYR A 119 14.99 -5.72 18.30
N ASP A 120 15.96 -6.58 18.56
CA ASP A 120 17.40 -6.24 18.45
C ASP A 120 17.87 -6.03 17.00
N HIS A 121 17.35 -6.84 16.08
CA HIS A 121 17.73 -6.85 14.66
C HIS A 121 16.49 -6.85 13.77
N PRO A 122 15.73 -5.72 13.75
CA PRO A 122 14.51 -5.65 12.98
C PRO A 122 14.81 -5.71 11.48
N GLN A 123 14.05 -6.52 10.77
CA GLN A 123 14.10 -6.64 9.32
C GLN A 123 12.69 -6.40 8.77
N PHE A 124 12.60 -5.72 7.62
CA PHE A 124 11.31 -5.35 7.07
C PHE A 124 10.56 -6.55 6.47
N ILE A 125 11.29 -7.41 5.74
CA ILE A 125 10.80 -8.65 5.13
C ILE A 125 11.85 -9.73 5.37
N VAL A 126 11.42 -10.91 5.84
CA VAL A 126 12.30 -12.08 6.08
C VAL A 126 11.72 -13.24 5.27
N ASP A 127 12.51 -13.78 4.34
CA ASP A 127 12.13 -14.93 3.51
C ASP A 127 10.82 -14.77 2.71
N GLY A 128 10.48 -13.53 2.35
CA GLY A 128 9.26 -13.20 1.60
C GLY A 128 8.13 -12.72 2.51
N ILE A 129 6.92 -12.66 1.96
CA ILE A 129 5.72 -12.22 2.68
C ILE A 129 4.70 -13.36 2.58
N ALA A 130 4.17 -13.78 3.71
CA ALA A 130 3.14 -14.81 3.79
C ALA A 130 2.01 -14.37 4.72
N ALA A 131 0.80 -14.89 4.48
CA ALA A 131 -0.32 -14.65 5.37
C ALA A 131 -0.06 -15.11 6.82
N SER A 132 0.83 -16.09 7.01
CA SER A 132 1.28 -16.57 8.33
C SER A 132 2.07 -15.55 9.14
N ASP A 133 2.59 -14.49 8.49
CA ASP A 133 3.35 -13.44 9.17
C ASP A 133 2.44 -12.47 9.94
N ILE A 134 1.12 -12.57 9.75
CA ILE A 134 0.12 -11.69 10.35
C ILE A 134 -0.48 -12.36 11.59
N LYS A 135 -0.28 -11.75 12.76
CA LYS A 135 -0.87 -12.17 14.03
C LYS A 135 -1.72 -11.06 14.63
N GLN A 136 -3.00 -11.36 14.89
CA GLN A 136 -3.95 -10.40 15.44
C GLN A 136 -3.62 -10.03 16.90
N GLY A 137 -3.73 -8.74 17.21
CA GLY A 137 -3.68 -8.18 18.56
C GLY A 137 -5.08 -8.02 19.20
N GLY A 138 -5.17 -7.25 20.28
CA GLY A 138 -6.42 -7.06 21.05
C GLY A 138 -7.39 -5.98 20.53
N MET A 139 -7.23 -5.48 19.29
CA MET A 139 -7.93 -4.28 18.80
C MET A 139 -9.26 -4.56 18.08
N GLY A 140 -9.58 -5.82 17.76
CA GLY A 140 -10.83 -6.17 17.06
C GLY A 140 -10.84 -5.78 15.57
N ASP A 141 -9.67 -5.67 14.95
CA ASP A 141 -9.43 -5.25 13.57
C ASP A 141 -9.29 -6.43 12.58
N CYS A 142 -9.90 -7.58 12.89
CA CYS A 142 -9.77 -8.80 12.09
C CYS A 142 -10.14 -8.61 10.60
N TRP A 143 -11.10 -7.75 10.31
CA TRP A 143 -11.52 -7.41 8.95
C TRP A 143 -10.39 -6.75 8.13
N PHE A 144 -9.54 -5.94 8.78
CA PHE A 144 -8.39 -5.30 8.16
C PHE A 144 -7.25 -6.30 7.96
N LEU A 145 -6.97 -7.13 8.97
CA LEU A 145 -5.95 -8.17 8.89
C LEU A 145 -6.26 -9.21 7.81
N ALA A 146 -7.54 -9.54 7.59
CA ALA A 146 -7.98 -10.42 6.50
C ALA A 146 -7.66 -9.82 5.11
N ALA A 147 -7.81 -8.50 4.95
CA ALA A 147 -7.43 -7.83 3.71
C ALA A 147 -5.91 -7.85 3.50
N LEU A 148 -5.11 -7.61 4.55
CA LEU A 148 -3.65 -7.72 4.47
C LEU A 148 -3.18 -9.15 4.13
N ALA A 149 -3.81 -10.16 4.74
CA ALA A 149 -3.53 -11.56 4.42
C ALA A 149 -3.85 -11.91 2.97
N THR A 150 -4.91 -11.31 2.41
CA THR A 150 -5.24 -11.44 0.98
C THR A 150 -4.16 -10.81 0.11
N ILE A 151 -3.67 -9.61 0.47
CA ILE A 151 -2.58 -8.95 -0.25
C ILE A 151 -1.30 -9.79 -0.22
N ALA A 152 -0.96 -10.36 0.93
CA ALA A 152 0.21 -11.22 1.11
C ALA A 152 0.21 -12.45 0.20
N ASN A 153 -0.97 -12.97 -0.16
CA ASN A 153 -1.09 -14.14 -1.05
C ASN A 153 -1.00 -13.79 -2.54
N ILE A 154 -0.95 -12.51 -2.92
CA ILE A 154 -0.83 -12.07 -4.32
C ILE A 154 0.61 -11.60 -4.55
N PRO A 155 1.43 -12.35 -5.32
CA PRO A 155 2.80 -11.97 -5.60
C PRO A 155 2.89 -10.57 -6.20
N HIS A 156 3.88 -9.79 -5.76
CA HIS A 156 4.16 -8.43 -6.24
C HIS A 156 3.09 -7.36 -5.90
N LEU A 157 1.97 -7.73 -5.28
CA LEU A 157 0.92 -6.76 -4.96
C LEU A 157 1.38 -5.81 -3.85
N LEU A 158 2.03 -6.32 -2.80
CA LEU A 158 2.54 -5.45 -1.74
C LEU A 158 3.59 -4.48 -2.27
N GLU A 159 4.47 -4.92 -3.17
CA GLU A 159 5.50 -4.09 -3.79
C GLU A 159 4.92 -3.02 -4.74
N SER A 160 3.72 -3.28 -5.28
CA SER A 160 2.98 -2.30 -6.07
C SER A 160 2.28 -1.22 -5.20
N ILE A 161 1.99 -1.57 -3.94
CA ILE A 161 1.35 -0.68 -2.97
C ILE A 161 2.41 0.12 -2.19
N CYS A 162 3.46 -0.55 -1.71
CA CYS A 162 4.60 0.03 -1.00
C CYS A 162 5.73 0.31 -1.98
N VAL A 163 5.65 1.45 -2.67
CA VAL A 163 6.52 1.75 -3.80
C VAL A 163 7.90 2.26 -3.41
N ALA A 164 8.06 2.81 -2.21
CA ALA A 164 9.30 3.41 -1.73
C ALA A 164 9.47 3.25 -0.22
N ARG A 165 10.62 2.74 0.19
CA ARG A 165 10.96 2.56 1.61
C ARG A 165 12.45 2.77 1.84
N ASP A 166 12.77 3.28 3.02
CA ASP A 166 14.14 3.39 3.50
C ASP A 166 14.29 2.72 4.86
N GLU A 167 14.92 1.54 4.86
CA GLU A 167 15.11 0.70 6.04
C GLU A 167 16.17 1.28 6.99
N ARG A 168 17.11 2.11 6.48
CA ARG A 168 18.20 2.68 7.29
C ARG A 168 17.76 3.93 8.05
N THR A 169 16.84 4.72 7.49
CA THR A 169 16.26 5.87 8.19
C THR A 169 15.03 5.54 9.03
N TYR A 170 14.82 4.25 9.32
CA TYR A 170 13.75 3.73 10.17
C TYR A 170 12.37 4.20 9.71
N CYS A 171 12.02 3.72 8.51
CA CYS A 171 10.69 3.55 7.94
C CYS A 171 9.89 4.83 7.65
N VAL A 172 10.31 5.54 6.60
CA VAL A 172 9.35 6.29 5.77
C VAL A 172 8.80 5.29 4.76
N LEU A 173 7.48 5.05 4.81
CA LEU A 173 6.80 4.07 3.95
C LEU A 173 5.70 4.75 3.15
N CYS A 174 5.72 4.43 1.87
CA CYS A 174 4.71 4.69 0.86
C CYS A 174 4.95 3.68 -0.26
#